data_AF-A0A0T9KLH8-F1
#
_entry.id   AF-A0A0T9KLH8-F1
#
_cell.length_a   1.000
_cell.length_b   1.000
_cell.length_c   1.000
_cell.angle_alpha   90.00
_cell.angle_beta   90.00
_cell.angle_gamma   90.00
#
_symmetry.space_group_name_H-M   'P 1'
#
loop_
_entity.id
_entity.type
_entity.pdbx_description
1 polymer ?
#
loop_
_entity_poly.entity_id
_entity_poly.type
_entity_poly.pdbx_seq_one_letter_code
_entity_poly.pdbx_strand_id
1 'polypeptide(L)' 'MLRKTQKRHELAYITLPDGRTGTIHTDRRCDVHYDFPVDVRISSTPPEPITEKDAKQ' A
#
# COMPACT_ATOMS: atom_id res chain seq x y z
N MET A 1 -12.71 6.47 2.91
CA MET A 1 -12.02 6.71 1.62
C MET A 1 -10.63 7.29 1.88
N LEU A 2 -9.58 6.63 1.39
CA LEU A 2 -8.19 7.04 1.59
C LEU A 2 -7.72 7.83 0.36
N ARG A 3 -7.14 9.01 0.56
CA ARG A 3 -6.64 9.88 -0.51
C ARG A 3 -5.12 9.95 -0.47
N LYS A 4 -4.46 9.69 -1.61
CA LYS A 4 -3.00 9.79 -1.74
C LYS A 4 -2.65 10.46 -3.08
N THR A 5 -1.84 11.51 -3.01
CA THR A 5 -1.25 12.13 -4.20
C THR A 5 -0.02 11.32 -4.60
N GLN A 6 0.00 10.80 -5.83
CA GLN A 6 1.12 10.03 -6.37
C GLN A 6 1.98 10.91 -7.28
N LYS A 7 3.31 10.88 -7.10
CA LYS A 7 4.23 11.49 -8.06
C LYS A 7 4.43 10.56 -9.27
N ARG A 8 4.85 11.16 -10.38
CA ARG A 8 5.17 10.43 -11.60
C ARG A 8 6.28 9.41 -11.30
N HIS A 9 6.05 8.14 -11.66
CA HIS A 9 6.98 7.03 -11.41
C HIS A 9 7.21 6.68 -9.92
N GLU A 10 6.37 7.16 -9.00
CA GLU A 10 6.42 6.72 -7.60
C GLU A 10 5.66 5.39 -7.46
N LEU A 11 6.32 4.39 -6.88
CA LEU A 11 5.72 3.11 -6.53
C LEU A 11 5.06 3.22 -5.16
N ALA A 12 3.75 3.00 -5.11
CA ALA A 12 3.03 2.81 -3.86
C ALA A 12 2.80 1.32 -3.64
N TYR A 13 2.87 0.89 -2.39
CA TYR A 13 2.64 -0.48 -1.99
C TYR A 13 1.35 -0.56 -1.20
N ILE A 14 0.58 -1.61 -1.44
CA ILE A 14 -0.63 -1.92 -0.69
C ILE A 14 -0.46 -3.24 0.04
N THR A 15 -0.86 -3.26 1.30
CA THR A 15 -0.97 -4.48 2.09
C THR A 15 -2.44 -4.71 2.35
N LEU A 16 -2.94 -5.84 1.85
CA LEU A 16 -4.30 -6.30 2.04
C LEU A 16 -4.47 -6.95 3.42
N PRO A 17 -5.70 -7.03 3.94
CA PRO A 17 -5.97 -7.67 5.25
C PRO A 17 -5.61 -9.15 5.32
N ASP A 18 -5.49 -9.83 4.18
CA ASP A 18 -5.01 -11.22 4.08
C ASP A 18 -3.47 -11.34 4.13
N GLY A 19 -2.77 -10.23 4.36
CA GLY A 19 -1.31 -10.15 4.38
C GLY A 19 -0.66 -10.09 3.00
N ARG A 20 -1.45 -10.19 1.91
CA ARG A 20 -0.89 -10.08 0.56
C ARG A 20 -0.47 -8.66 0.26
N THR A 21 0.62 -8.54 -0.48
CA THR A 21 1.14 -7.25 -0.93
C THR A 21 0.91 -7.07 -2.42
N GLY A 22 0.50 -5.86 -2.79
CA GLY A 22 0.34 -5.42 -4.16
C GLY A 22 1.10 -4.11 -4.39
N THR A 23 1.23 -3.74 -5.65
CA THR A 23 1.86 -2.48 -6.05
C THR A 23 0.91 -1.64 -6.88
N ILE A 24 1.02 -0.32 -6.70
CA ILE A 24 0.30 0.67 -7.47
C ILE A 24 1.33 1.51 -8.19
N HIS A 25 1.22 1.51 -9.51
CA HIS A 25 2.10 2.24 -10.39
C HIS A 25 1.29 3.23 -11.23
N THR A 26 1.70 4.48 -11.20
CA THR A 26 1.07 5.57 -11.95
C THR A 26 2.08 6.17 -12.91
N ASP A 27 1.79 6.08 -14.21
CA ASP A 27 2.66 6.60 -15.27
C ASP A 27 2.74 8.14 -15.29
N ARG A 28 1.70 8.81 -14.77
CA ARG A 28 1.60 10.27 -14.71
C ARG A 28 1.36 10.73 -13.28
N ARG A 29 1.67 12.00 -12.99
CA ARG A 29 1.34 12.63 -11.71
C ARG A 29 -0.18 12.81 -11.64
N CYS A 30 -0.82 12.15 -10.70
CA CYS A 30 -2.26 12.21 -10.49
C CYS A 30 -2.62 12.07 -9.02
N ASP A 31 -3.80 12.57 -8.67
CA ASP A 31 -4.41 12.26 -7.38
C ASP A 31 -5.15 10.94 -7.50
N VAL A 32 -4.80 10.00 -6.62
CA VAL A 32 -5.42 8.67 -6.60
C VAL A 32 -6.31 8.56 -5.36
N HIS A 33 -7.55 8.18 -5.60
CA HIS A 33 -8.54 7.95 -4.55
C HIS A 33 -8.78 6.46 -4.44
N TYR A 34 -8.61 5.93 -3.23
CA TYR A 34 -8.84 4.53 -2.94
C TYR A 34 -10.06 4.37 -2.06
N ASP A 35 -10.94 3.47 -2.46
CA ASP A 35 -12.03 2.99 -1.62
C ASP A 35 -11.69 1.58 -1.12
N PHE A 36 -10.87 1.55 -0.07
CA PHE A 36 -10.48 0.32 0.59
C PHE A 36 -11.11 0.25 1.99
N PRO A 37 -11.35 -0.97 2.50
CA PRO A 37 -11.69 -1.18 3.91
C PRO A 37 -10.54 -0.72 4.81
N VAL A 38 -10.87 -0.44 6.09
CA VAL A 38 -9.95 0.17 7.07
C VAL A 38 -8.67 -0.63 7.31
N ASP A 39 -8.71 -1.93 7.04
CA ASP A 39 -7.60 -2.85 7.27
C ASP A 39 -6.53 -2.80 6.17
N VAL A 40 -6.77 -2.10 5.05
CA VAL A 40 -5.79 -1.93 3.99
C VAL A 40 -4.80 -0.84 4.34
N ARG A 41 -3.50 -1.18 4.29
CA ARG A 41 -2.40 -0.24 4.52
C ARG A 41 -1.76 0.15 3.20
N ILE A 42 -1.44 1.44 3.05
CA ILE A 42 -0.74 1.97 1.87
C ILE A 42 0.55 2.66 2.31
N SER A 43 1.69 2.23 1.76
CA SER A 43 3.00 2.83 2.00
C SER A 43 3.64 3.33 0.70
N SER A 44 4.58 4.28 0.79
CA SER A 44 5.47 4.63 -0.34
C SER A 44 6.79 3.84 -0.29
N THR A 45 7.02 3.11 0.79
CA THR A 45 8.16 2.21 0.95
C THR A 45 7.73 0.78 0.67
N PRO A 46 8.63 -0.07 0.14
CA PRO A 46 8.37 -1.50 0.02
C PRO A 46 7.91 -2.05 1.37
N PRO A 47 6.88 -2.92 1.40
CA PRO A 47 6.52 -3.60 2.63
C PRO A 47 7.75 -4.42 3.02
N GLU A 48 8.17 -4.27 4.28
CA GLU A 48 9.11 -5.21 4.85
C GLU A 48 8.50 -6.61 4.68
N PRO A 49 9.29 -7.63 4.30
CA PRO A 49 8.77 -8.98 4.29
C PRO A 49 8.19 -9.24 5.67
N ILE A 50 6.88 -9.49 5.71
CA ILE A 50 6.19 -10.03 6.87
C ILE A 50 6.88 -11.35 7.20
N THR A 51 7.97 -11.25 7.96
CA THR A 51 8.48 -12.36 8.72
C THR A 51 7.39 -12.59 9.75
N GLU A 52 6.77 -13.76 9.71
CA GLU A 52 5.87 -14.26 10.76
C GLU A 52 6.63 -14.24 12.11
N LYS A 53 6.72 -13.06 12.74
CA LYS A 53 7.36 -12.86 14.04
C LYS A 53 6.64 -11.81 14.88
N ASP A 54 5.32 -11.71 14.70
CA ASP A 54 4.41 -11.18 15.73
C ASP A 54 3.19 -12.10 15.92
N ALA A 55 3.36 -13.39 15.61
CA ALA A 55 2.68 -14.42 16.37
C ALA A 55 3.57 -14.75 17.57
N LYS A 56 3.15 -14.25 18.75
CA LYS A 56 3.60 -14.68 20.09
C LYS A 56 4.81 -13.93 20.66
N GLN A 57 4.56 -12.96 21.54
CA GLN A 57 4.64 -13.15 23.01
C GLN A 57 4.08 -11.97 23.78
#